data_AF-A0AAV3ZD66-F1
#
_entry.id   AF-A0AAV3ZD66-F1
#
_cell.length_a   1.000
_cell.length_b   1.000
_cell.length_c   1.000
_cell.angle_alpha   90.00
_cell.angle_beta   90.00
_cell.angle_gamma   90.00
#
_symmetry.space_group_name_H-M   'P 1'
#
loop_
_entity.id
_entity.type
_entity.pdbx_description
1 polymer ?
#
loop_
_entity_poly.entity_id
_entity_poly.type
_entity_poly.pdbx_seq_one_letter_code
_entity_poly.pdbx_strand_id
1 'polypeptide(L)'
;MIQLALRMYHVPEVIQVMLDDYFSGFRMRFSTNDYTTNWINLEFGIAMGCTISPILFVMAMEVILKAAEGNAGPVNLGGRCSMPPLKASMDDTTVICSKEDGTRRMLTRLDVLMSWCGMEFKPKNPAAYQ
;
A
#
# COMPACT_ATOMS: atom_id res chain seq x y z
N MET A 1 3.24 -10.00 1.76
CA MET A 1 3.62 -8.59 1.94
C MET A 1 3.78 -8.18 3.40
N ILE A 2 2.77 -8.35 4.27
CA ILE A 2 2.84 -7.91 5.69
C ILE A 2 4.04 -8.52 6.43
N GLN A 3 4.25 -9.83 6.30
CA GLN A 3 5.39 -10.53 6.90
C GLN A 3 6.76 -9.97 6.46
N LEU A 4 6.87 -9.55 5.19
CA LEU A 4 8.10 -8.90 4.70
C LEU A 4 8.29 -7.53 5.39
N ALA A 5 7.23 -6.74 5.50
CA ALA A 5 7.30 -5.44 6.16
C ALA A 5 7.70 -5.58 7.63
N LEU A 6 7.09 -6.48 8.39
CA LEU A 6 7.44 -6.73 9.79
C LEU A 6 8.94 -7.05 9.96
N ARG A 7 9.52 -7.86 9.07
CA ARG A 7 10.96 -8.18 9.07
C ARG A 7 11.82 -6.96 8.72
N MET A 8 11.41 -6.17 7.73
CA MET A 8 12.15 -4.95 7.33
C MET A 8 12.17 -3.89 8.44
N TYR A 9 11.14 -3.83 9.27
CA TYR A 9 11.08 -2.95 10.44
C TYR A 9 11.68 -3.57 11.70
N HIS A 10 12.28 -4.75 11.61
CA HIS A 10 12.88 -5.47 12.74
C HIS A 10 11.89 -5.70 13.89
N VAL A 11 10.60 -5.94 13.56
CA VAL A 11 9.59 -6.29 14.56
C VAL A 11 9.97 -7.62 15.22
N PRO A 12 9.98 -7.72 16.56
CA PRO A 12 10.32 -8.96 17.26
C PRO A 12 9.49 -10.16 16.78
N GLU A 13 10.12 -11.32 16.66
CA GLU A 13 9.50 -12.56 16.17
C GLU A 13 8.24 -12.94 16.97
N VAL A 14 8.26 -12.74 18.29
CA VAL A 14 7.09 -12.97 19.16
C VAL A 14 5.86 -12.17 18.73
N ILE A 15 6.04 -10.94 18.22
CA ILE A 15 4.94 -10.11 17.72
C ILE A 15 4.51 -10.60 16.34
N GLN A 16 5.44 -11.04 15.49
CA GLN A 16 5.11 -11.60 14.17
C GLN A 16 4.22 -12.84 14.32
N VAL A 17 4.58 -13.76 15.23
CA VAL A 17 3.79 -14.96 15.54
C VAL A 17 2.42 -14.58 16.10
N MET A 18 2.38 -13.63 17.04
CA MET A 18 1.11 -13.15 17.60
C MET A 18 0.18 -12.57 16.53
N LEU A 19 0.72 -11.85 15.54
CA LEU A 19 -0.04 -11.30 14.43
C LEU A 19 -0.52 -12.41 13.48
N ASP A 20 0.33 -13.39 13.15
CA ASP A 20 -0.07 -14.54 12.33
C ASP A 20 -1.20 -15.33 13.00
N ASP A 21 -1.08 -15.59 14.30
CA ASP A 21 -2.13 -16.25 15.08
C ASP A 21 -3.42 -15.41 15.09
N TYR A 22 -3.30 -14.09 15.29
CA TYR A 22 -4.42 -13.17 15.29
C TYR A 22 -5.19 -13.20 13.96
N PHE A 23 -4.48 -13.17 12.81
CA PHE A 23 -5.11 -13.18 11.49
C PHE A 23 -5.50 -14.57 10.97
N SER A 24 -4.89 -15.65 11.47
CA SER A 24 -5.13 -17.03 11.00
C SER A 24 -6.60 -17.46 11.10
N GLY A 25 -7.34 -16.91 12.07
CA GLY A 25 -8.76 -17.20 12.30
C GLY A 25 -9.72 -16.26 11.59
N PHE A 26 -9.24 -15.24 10.87
CA PHE A 26 -10.11 -14.24 10.25
C PHE A 26 -10.91 -14.85 9.11
N ARG A 27 -12.23 -14.76 9.25
CA ARG A 27 -13.19 -15.12 8.22
C ARG A 27 -14.16 -13.97 8.05
N MET A 28 -14.49 -13.68 6.80
CA MET A 28 -15.44 -12.66 6.42
C MET A 28 -16.75 -13.28 5.98
N ARG A 29 -17.86 -12.59 6.23
CA ARG A 29 -19.18 -12.97 5.73
C ARG A 29 -19.95 -11.69 5.45
N PHE A 30 -20.69 -11.64 4.36
CA PHE A 30 -21.54 -10.51 4.00
C PHE A 30 -23.00 -10.89 4.15
N SER A 31 -23.75 -10.09 4.90
CA SER A 31 -25.20 -10.20 5.02
C SER A 31 -25.85 -9.02 4.32
N THR A 32 -26.79 -9.30 3.42
CA THR A 32 -27.79 -8.35 2.92
C THR A 32 -29.18 -8.79 3.40
N ASN A 33 -30.22 -8.01 3.09
CA ASN A 33 -31.59 -8.34 3.46
C ASN A 33 -32.05 -9.68 2.85
N ASP A 34 -31.60 -10.00 1.64
CA ASP A 34 -32.07 -11.15 0.87
C ASP A 34 -31.22 -12.42 1.06
N TYR A 35 -29.94 -12.29 1.41
CA TYR A 35 -29.06 -13.44 1.56
C TYR A 35 -27.83 -13.14 2.43
N THR A 36 -27.18 -14.20 2.84
CA THR A 36 -25.89 -14.13 3.52
C THR A 36 -24.91 -15.07 2.86
N THR A 37 -23.72 -14.58 2.52
CA THR A 37 -22.66 -15.40 1.90
C THR A 37 -22.21 -16.52 2.83
N ASN A 38 -21.49 -17.51 2.30
CA ASN A 38 -20.72 -18.40 3.16
C ASN A 38 -19.54 -17.65 3.80
N TRP A 39 -18.88 -18.29 4.77
CA TRP A 39 -17.61 -17.80 5.31
C TRP A 39 -16.55 -17.78 4.20
N ILE A 40 -15.89 -16.64 4.06
CA ILE A 40 -14.83 -16.38 3.10
C ILE A 40 -13.53 -16.22 3.90
N ASN A 41 -12.50 -16.97 3.52
CA ASN A 41 -11.17 -16.79 4.13
C ASN A 41 -10.52 -15.53 3.56
N LEU A 42 -9.88 -14.75 4.42
CA LEU A 42 -9.21 -13.52 4.01
C LEU A 42 -7.80 -13.84 3.50
N GLU A 43 -7.68 -14.18 2.21
CA GLU A 43 -6.39 -14.54 1.59
C GLU A 43 -5.53 -13.32 1.23
N PHE A 44 -6.17 -12.23 0.81
CA PHE A 44 -5.52 -10.98 0.42
C PHE A 44 -6.17 -9.80 1.13
N GLY A 45 -5.32 -8.89 1.60
CA GLY A 45 -5.75 -7.69 2.32
C GLY A 45 -5.82 -7.87 3.84
N ILE A 46 -6.32 -6.83 4.49
CA ILE A 46 -6.46 -6.70 5.94
C ILE A 46 -7.92 -6.40 6.26
N ALA A 47 -8.41 -6.89 7.40
CA ALA A 47 -9.81 -6.66 7.77
C ALA A 47 -10.06 -5.17 8.06
N MET A 48 -11.01 -4.55 7.34
CA MET A 48 -11.48 -3.20 7.66
C MET A 48 -12.14 -3.17 9.03
N GLY A 49 -11.90 -2.09 9.80
CA GLY A 49 -12.43 -1.93 11.16
C GLY A 49 -11.61 -2.62 12.25
N CYS A 50 -10.57 -3.40 11.90
CA CYS A 50 -9.60 -3.90 12.86
C CYS A 50 -8.59 -2.80 13.23
N THR A 51 -8.25 -2.66 14.51
CA THR A 51 -7.39 -1.59 15.02
C THR A 51 -5.93 -1.72 14.59
N ILE A 52 -5.41 -2.93 14.40
CA ILE A 52 -4.03 -3.15 13.95
C ILE A 52 -3.89 -3.03 12.43
N SER A 53 -4.98 -3.20 11.67
CA SER A 53 -5.01 -3.14 10.20
C SER A 53 -4.38 -1.85 9.64
N PRO A 54 -4.75 -0.63 10.07
CA PRO A 54 -4.13 0.60 9.54
C PRO A 54 -2.61 0.66 9.72
N ILE A 55 -2.08 0.12 10.83
CA ILE A 55 -0.65 0.14 11.12
C ILE A 55 0.08 -0.82 10.17
N LEU A 56 -0.45 -2.03 9.98
CA LEU A 56 0.11 -3.01 9.04
C LEU A 56 0.04 -2.51 7.60
N PHE A 57 -1.03 -1.81 7.25
CA PHE A 57 -1.19 -1.17 5.94
C PHE A 57 -0.09 -0.15 5.68
N VAL A 58 0.10 0.80 6.60
CA VAL A 58 1.12 1.86 6.47
C VAL A 58 2.52 1.25 6.36
N MET A 59 2.84 0.24 7.17
CA MET A 59 4.14 -0.44 7.08
C MET A 59 4.35 -1.13 5.72
N ALA A 60 3.33 -1.83 5.22
CA ALA A 60 3.41 -2.49 3.91
C ALA A 60 3.53 -1.47 2.77
N MET A 61 2.73 -0.40 2.81
CA MET A 61 2.78 0.68 1.84
C MET A 61 4.15 1.38 1.83
N GLU A 62 4.73 1.67 2.98
CA GLU A 62 6.05 2.31 3.05
C GLU A 62 7.16 1.45 2.43
N VAL A 63 7.10 0.13 2.59
CA VAL A 63 8.02 -0.80 1.90
C VAL A 63 7.86 -0.71 0.37
N ILE A 64 6.62 -0.67 -0.11
CA ILE A 64 6.31 -0.56 -1.55
C ILE A 64 6.82 0.79 -2.10
N LEU A 65 6.56 1.88 -1.39
CA LEU A 65 6.98 3.23 -1.79
C LEU A 65 8.50 3.34 -1.83
N LYS A 66 9.23 2.82 -0.84
CA LYS A 66 10.69 2.79 -0.86
C LYS A 66 11.24 1.95 -2.02
N ALA A 67 10.64 0.80 -2.30
CA ALA A 67 11.02 -0.04 -3.43
C ALA A 67 10.79 0.67 -4.78
N ALA A 68 9.68 1.41 -4.89
CA ALA A 68 9.34 2.20 -6.06
C ALA A 68 10.28 3.39 -6.25
N GLU A 69 10.57 4.14 -5.17
CA GLU A 69 11.49 5.28 -5.16
C GLU A 69 12.86 4.87 -5.73
N GLY A 70 13.41 3.73 -5.29
CA GLY A 70 14.70 3.23 -5.78
C GLY A 70 15.83 4.25 -5.60
N ASN A 71 16.41 4.73 -6.72
CA ASN A 71 17.45 5.77 -6.73
C ASN A 71 16.90 7.17 -7.05
N ALA A 72 15.58 7.35 -7.08
CA ALA A 72 15.00 8.67 -7.31
C ALA A 72 15.33 9.58 -6.11
N GLY A 73 16.18 10.56 -6.35
CA GLY A 73 16.52 11.57 -5.34
C GLY A 73 15.35 12.52 -5.08
N PRO A 74 15.45 13.33 -4.01
CA PRO A 74 14.45 14.33 -3.69
C PRO A 74 14.28 15.36 -4.82
N VAL A 75 13.04 15.77 -5.04
CA VAL A 75 12.66 16.73 -6.07
C VAL A 75 12.71 18.14 -5.51
N ASN A 76 13.55 18.97 -6.12
CA ASN A 76 13.64 20.40 -5.78
C ASN A 76 12.53 21.17 -6.48
N LEU A 77 11.66 21.80 -5.69
CA LEU A 77 10.53 22.61 -6.15
C LEU A 77 10.87 24.11 -6.22
N GLY A 78 12.14 24.47 -5.98
CA GLY A 78 12.61 25.85 -5.88
C GLY A 78 12.50 26.40 -4.44
N GLY A 79 13.13 27.55 -4.18
CA GLY A 79 12.97 28.29 -2.91
C GLY A 79 13.32 27.52 -1.64
N ARG A 80 14.39 26.69 -1.65
CA ARG A 80 14.78 25.76 -0.57
C ARG A 80 13.74 24.66 -0.23
N CYS A 81 12.71 24.48 -1.06
CA CYS A 81 11.73 23.42 -0.87
C CYS A 81 12.15 22.18 -1.66
N SER A 82 12.47 21.11 -0.93
CA SER A 82 12.79 19.79 -1.48
C SER A 82 11.78 18.79 -0.94
N MET A 83 11.17 17.99 -1.82
CA MET A 83 10.18 16.99 -1.44
C MET A 83 10.62 15.59 -1.86
N PRO A 84 10.26 14.55 -1.10
CA PRO A 84 10.45 13.18 -1.57
C PRO A 84 9.65 12.98 -2.88
N PRO A 85 10.17 12.16 -3.81
CA PRO A 85 9.52 11.90 -5.09
C PRO A 85 8.21 11.11 -4.95
N LEU A 86 7.99 10.48 -3.80
CA LEU A 86 6.73 9.83 -3.44
C LEU A 86 6.21 10.37 -2.10
N LYS A 87 4.90 10.61 -2.05
CA LYS A 87 4.16 10.86 -0.82
C LYS A 87 2.93 9.98 -0.81
N ALA A 88 2.59 9.41 0.33
CA ALA A 88 1.36 8.66 0.48
C ALA A 88 0.60 9.08 1.73
N SER A 89 -0.72 8.98 1.64
CA SER A 89 -1.66 9.10 2.74
C SER A 89 -2.64 7.95 2.61
N MET A 90 -2.41 6.87 3.37
CA MET A 90 -3.14 5.62 3.22
C MET A 90 -3.08 5.13 1.76
N ASP A 91 -4.21 4.90 1.10
CA ASP A 91 -4.31 4.42 -0.27
C ASP A 91 -4.00 5.50 -1.33
N ASP A 92 -4.03 6.79 -0.95
CA ASP A 92 -3.69 7.89 -1.86
C ASP A 92 -2.18 8.08 -1.96
N THR A 93 -1.62 7.86 -3.15
CA THR A 93 -0.19 8.06 -3.44
C THR A 93 0.00 9.16 -4.48
N THR A 94 0.84 10.15 -4.16
CA THR A 94 1.25 11.25 -5.04
C THR A 94 2.69 11.05 -5.49
N VAL A 95 2.91 11.05 -6.81
CA VAL A 95 4.24 11.04 -7.43
C VAL A 95 4.64 12.48 -7.78
N ILE A 96 5.80 12.92 -7.31
CA ILE A 96 6.37 14.23 -7.59
C ILE A 96 7.65 14.00 -8.39
N CYS A 97 7.73 14.57 -9.60
CA CYS A 97 8.87 14.42 -10.51
C CYS A 97 9.00 15.67 -11.39
N SER A 98 10.24 16.11 -11.66
CA SER A 98 10.49 17.29 -12.51
C SER A 98 10.39 17.01 -14.01
N LYS A 99 10.36 15.73 -14.42
CA LYS A 99 10.34 15.31 -15.83
C LYS A 99 9.28 14.24 -16.05
N GLU A 100 8.55 14.34 -17.15
CA GLU A 100 7.52 13.37 -17.55
C GLU A 100 8.05 11.93 -17.61
N ASP A 101 9.22 11.72 -18.23
CA ASP A 101 9.86 10.40 -18.31
C ASP A 101 10.19 9.80 -16.93
N GLY A 102 10.50 10.67 -15.96
CA GLY A 102 10.74 10.26 -14.57
C GLY A 102 9.45 9.78 -13.93
N THR A 103 8.37 10.55 -14.09
CA THR A 103 7.03 10.21 -13.60
C THR A 103 6.53 8.90 -14.21
N ARG A 104 6.62 8.74 -15.53
CA ARG A 104 6.15 7.54 -16.23
C ARG A 104 6.89 6.29 -15.75
N ARG A 105 8.22 6.35 -15.62
CA ARG A 105 9.01 5.23 -15.06
C ARG A 105 8.61 4.89 -13.63
N MET A 106 8.40 5.91 -12.78
CA MET A 106 7.96 5.70 -11.41
C MET A 106 6.59 5.02 -11.35
N LEU A 107 5.63 5.50 -12.14
CA LEU A 107 4.28 4.92 -12.23
C LEU A 107 4.32 3.47 -12.72
N THR A 108 5.11 3.15 -13.75
CA THR A 108 5.26 1.75 -14.21
C THR A 108 5.86 0.85 -13.12
N ARG A 109 6.83 1.35 -12.35
CA ARG A 109 7.41 0.58 -11.24
C ARG A 109 6.40 0.36 -10.11
N LEU A 110 5.64 1.40 -9.75
CA LEU A 110 4.57 1.31 -8.77
C LEU A 110 3.51 0.30 -9.21
N ASP A 111 3.08 0.33 -10.46
CA ASP A 111 2.07 -0.58 -11.01
C ASP A 111 2.49 -2.05 -10.89
N VAL A 112 3.74 -2.36 -11.27
CA VAL A 112 4.30 -3.71 -11.09
C VAL A 112 4.33 -4.09 -9.61
N LEU A 113 4.81 -3.22 -8.72
CA LEU A 113 4.89 -3.54 -7.29
C LEU A 113 3.50 -3.74 -6.67
N MET A 114 2.52 -2.90 -7.01
CA MET A 114 1.15 -3.03 -6.53
C MET A 114 0.51 -4.34 -6.98
N SER A 115 0.69 -4.73 -8.25
CA SER A 115 0.20 -6.00 -8.77
C SER A 115 0.79 -7.20 -8.02
N TRP A 116 2.09 -7.18 -7.70
CA TRP A 116 2.73 -8.21 -6.88
C TRP A 116 2.17 -8.27 -5.45
N CYS A 117 1.62 -7.17 -4.95
CA CYS A 117 1.00 -7.08 -3.63
C CYS A 117 -0.49 -7.46 -3.63
N GLY A 118 -1.07 -7.79 -4.78
CA GLY A 118 -2.51 -8.02 -4.93
C GLY A 118 -3.35 -6.74 -4.85
N MET A 119 -2.75 -5.59 -5.17
CA MET A 119 -3.41 -4.29 -5.21
C MET A 119 -3.47 -3.77 -6.65
N GLU A 120 -4.51 -2.98 -6.95
CA GLU A 120 -4.70 -2.39 -8.28
C GLU A 120 -4.99 -0.90 -8.13
N PHE A 121 -4.38 -0.08 -8.98
CA PHE A 121 -4.73 1.34 -9.07
C PHE A 121 -6.10 1.48 -9.73
N LYS A 122 -7.00 2.24 -9.11
CA LYS A 122 -8.26 2.60 -9.74
C LYS A 122 -7.96 3.34 -11.06
N PRO A 123 -8.48 2.88 -12.21
CA PRO A 123 -8.35 3.63 -13.44
C PRO A 123 -8.99 5.00 -13.25
N LYS A 124 -8.34 6.05 -13.74
CA LYS A 124 -8.91 7.39 -13.71
C LYS A 124 -10.21 7.40 -14.51
N ASN A 125 -11.29 7.82 -13.85
CA ASN A 125 -12.37 8.52 -14.53
C ASN A 125 -11.72 9.74 -15.24
N PRO A 126 -11.89 9.96 -16.56
CA PRO A 126 -11.11 10.91 -17.33
C PRO A 126 -11.51 12.35 -17.02
N ALA A 127 -10.99 12.90 -15.92
CA ALA A 127 -10.92 14.33 -15.68
C ALA A 127 -9.45 14.72 -15.67
N ALA A 128 -8.81 14.60 -16.83
CA ALA A 128 -7.61 15.37 -17.11
C ALA A 128 -8.07 16.83 -17.21
N TYR A 129 -7.55 17.67 -16.33
CA TYR A 129 -7.68 19.12 -16.39
C TYR A 129 -7.36 19.59 -17.83
N GLN A 130 -8.37 20.12 -18.51
CA GLN A 130 -8.24 21.09 -19.59
C GLN A 130 -8.48 22.48 -19.02
#